data_AF-A0A562Q0R2-F1
#
_entry.id   AF-A0A562Q0R2-F1
#
_cell.length_a   1.000
_cell.length_b   1.000
_cell.length_c   1.000
_cell.angle_alpha   90.00
_cell.angle_beta   90.00
_cell.angle_gamma   90.00
#
_symmetry.space_group_name_H-M   'P 1'
#
loop_
_entity.id
_entity.type
_entity.pdbx_description
1 polymer ?
#
loop_
_entity_poly.entity_id
_entity_poly.type
_entity_poly.pdbx_seq_one_letter_code
_entity_poly.pdbx_strand_id
1 'polypeptide(L)'
;MSDFSALSRYFGSATATLELADGTTVIYLRRRFVPAPERYALLQWHEVRDGERIDQVAAQYLGDPEQFWRLCDANRALRPEELVDRPGKLLRITLPEGLPGVPDA
;
A
#
# COMPACT_ATOMS: atom_id res chain seq x y z
N MET A 1 9.76 7.44 -18.66
CA MET A 1 8.58 6.59 -18.45
C MET A 1 8.93 5.56 -17.38
N SER A 2 7.99 5.16 -16.53
CA SER A 2 8.23 4.15 -15.49
C SER A 2 8.14 2.75 -16.12
N ASP A 3 9.07 1.86 -15.77
CA ASP A 3 9.05 0.45 -16.23
C ASP A 3 8.00 -0.39 -15.48
N PHE A 4 7.33 0.19 -14.48
CA PHE A 4 6.28 -0.46 -13.71
C PHE A 4 4.90 -0.13 -14.27
N SER A 5 3.94 -1.06 -14.10
CA SER A 5 2.54 -0.81 -14.43
C SER A 5 1.96 0.31 -13.57
N ALA A 6 0.91 0.99 -14.04
CA ALA A 6 0.26 2.08 -13.32
C ALA A 6 -0.33 1.66 -11.94
N LEU A 7 -0.57 0.37 -11.74
CA LEU A 7 -1.10 -0.19 -10.49
C LEU A 7 -0.01 -0.64 -9.51
N SER A 8 1.24 -0.70 -9.97
CA SER A 8 2.37 -1.09 -9.13
C SER A 8 2.64 -0.07 -8.03
N ARG A 9 3.00 -0.57 -6.84
CA ARG A 9 3.49 0.23 -5.72
C ARG A 9 4.68 1.13 -6.11
N TYR A 10 5.47 0.71 -7.10
CA TYR A 10 6.68 1.38 -7.55
C TYR A 10 6.46 2.28 -8.77
N PHE A 11 5.23 2.40 -9.26
CA PHE A 11 4.91 3.30 -10.36
C PHE A 11 5.36 4.73 -10.06
N GLY A 12 6.13 5.33 -10.98
CA GLY A 12 6.67 6.67 -10.83
C GLY A 12 7.87 6.81 -9.88
N SER A 13 8.33 5.71 -9.25
CA SER A 13 9.56 5.73 -8.46
C SER A 13 10.78 5.80 -9.38
N ALA A 14 11.68 6.76 -9.12
CA ALA A 14 12.92 6.89 -9.86
C ALA A 14 13.91 5.77 -9.49
N THR A 15 14.68 5.30 -10.46
CA THR A 15 15.84 4.45 -10.21
C THR A 15 17.07 5.30 -9.87
N ALA A 16 18.01 4.71 -9.14
CA ALA A 16 19.33 5.25 -8.86
C ALA A 16 20.36 4.13 -8.97
N THR A 17 21.61 4.53 -9.18
CA THR A 17 22.73 3.62 -9.37
C THR A 17 23.73 3.78 -8.24
N LEU A 18 24.23 2.66 -7.73
CA LEU A 18 25.32 2.60 -6.76
C LEU A 18 26.45 1.78 -7.36
N GLU A 19 27.62 2.39 -7.51
CA GLU A 19 28.85 1.65 -7.85
C GLU A 19 29.49 1.13 -6.56
N LEU A 20 29.70 -0.19 -6.50
CA LEU A 20 30.39 -0.84 -5.39
C LEU A 20 31.91 -0.79 -5.58
N ALA A 21 32.65 -1.05 -4.51
CA ALA A 21 34.11 -0.97 -4.50
C ALA A 21 34.79 -1.98 -5.44
N ASP A 22 34.11 -3.07 -5.78
CA ASP A 22 34.57 -4.09 -6.73
C ASP A 22 34.22 -3.77 -8.21
N GLY A 23 33.62 -2.61 -8.47
CA GLY A 23 33.15 -2.20 -9.79
C GLY A 23 31.75 -2.72 -10.17
N THR A 24 31.05 -3.41 -9.27
CA THR A 24 29.67 -3.85 -9.51
C THR A 24 28.71 -2.66 -9.47
N THR A 25 27.93 -2.51 -10.53
CA THR A 25 26.84 -1.54 -10.63
C THR A 25 25.53 -2.12 -10.07
N VAL A 26 24.96 -1.48 -9.05
CA VAL A 26 23.65 -1.85 -8.48
C VAL A 26 22.60 -0.79 -8.83
N ILE A 27 21.56 -1.19 -9.57
CA ILE A 27 20.39 -0.33 -9.82
C ILE A 27 19.33 -0.61 -8.77
N TYR A 28 18.83 0.43 -8.12
CA TYR A 28 17.82 0.34 -7.07
C TYR A 28 16.77 1.44 -7.18
N LEU A 29 15.63 1.26 -6.53
CA LEU A 29 14.58 2.29 -6.47
C LEU A 29 14.90 3.32 -5.39
N ARG A 30 14.71 4.60 -5.71
CA ARG A 30 14.75 5.67 -4.71
C ARG A 30 13.63 5.47 -3.69
N ARG A 31 13.89 5.95 -2.48
CA ARG A 31 12.94 5.84 -1.36
C ARG A 31 11.59 6.46 -1.72
N ARG A 32 10.52 5.67 -1.53
CA ARG A 32 9.13 6.17 -1.56
C ARG A 32 8.76 6.71 -0.18
N PHE A 33 8.17 7.90 -0.14
CA PHE A 33 7.57 8.45 1.07
C PHE A 33 6.09 8.05 1.12
N VAL A 34 5.71 7.33 2.17
CA VAL A 34 4.31 6.92 2.37
C VAL A 34 3.57 8.07 3.06
N PRO A 35 2.41 8.50 2.54
CA PRO A 35 1.58 9.51 3.18
C PRO A 35 1.16 9.08 4.60
N ALA A 36 0.97 10.07 5.47
CA ALA A 36 0.36 9.81 6.76
C ALA A 36 -1.08 9.29 6.57
N PRO A 37 -1.52 8.22 7.26
CA PRO A 37 -2.87 7.66 7.20
C PRO A 37 -4.01 8.68 7.32
N GLU A 38 -3.80 9.74 8.10
CA GLU A 38 -4.76 10.82 8.34
C GLU A 38 -5.06 11.64 7.08
N ARG A 39 -4.20 11.54 6.05
CA ARG A 39 -4.41 12.16 4.73
C ARG A 39 -5.34 11.36 3.83
N TYR A 40 -5.67 10.12 4.20
CA TYR A 40 -6.63 9.30 3.46
C TYR A 40 -8.03 9.46 4.04
N ALA A 41 -9.00 9.67 3.16
CA ALA A 41 -10.41 9.67 3.53
C ALA A 41 -10.86 8.25 3.88
N LEU A 42 -11.34 8.04 5.11
CA LEU A 42 -11.91 6.78 5.55
C LEU A 42 -13.25 6.54 4.84
N LEU A 43 -13.42 5.35 4.25
CA LEU A 43 -14.70 4.90 3.71
C LEU A 43 -15.44 4.03 4.71
N GLN A 44 -14.73 3.06 5.28
CA GLN A 44 -15.28 2.12 6.26
C GLN A 44 -14.16 1.41 7.02
N TRP A 45 -14.55 0.74 8.10
CA TRP A 45 -13.70 -0.22 8.80
C TRP A 45 -13.96 -1.63 8.29
N HIS A 46 -12.90 -2.41 8.12
CA HIS A 46 -12.97 -3.84 7.91
C HIS A 46 -12.43 -4.55 9.16
N GLU A 47 -13.23 -5.42 9.76
CA GLU A 47 -12.81 -6.27 10.87
C GLU A 47 -12.24 -7.59 10.32
N VAL A 48 -10.96 -7.82 10.61
CA VAL A 48 -10.22 -9.00 10.17
C VAL A 48 -10.83 -10.26 10.76
N ARG A 49 -11.03 -11.27 9.92
CA ARG A 49 -11.52 -12.61 10.28
C ARG A 49 -10.38 -13.61 10.28
N ASP A 50 -10.59 -14.71 10.98
CA ASP A 50 -9.62 -15.80 11.02
C ASP A 50 -9.38 -16.39 9.62
N GLY A 51 -8.11 -16.62 9.30
CA GLY A 51 -7.67 -17.16 8.01
C GLY A 51 -7.70 -16.18 6.83
N GLU A 52 -8.05 -14.90 7.02
CA GLU A 52 -8.03 -13.93 5.93
C GLU A 52 -6.62 -13.61 5.43
N ARG A 53 -6.50 -13.41 4.13
CA ARG A 53 -5.28 -12.91 3.49
C ARG A 53 -5.48 -11.51 2.97
N ILE A 54 -4.46 -10.67 3.10
CA ILE A 54 -4.56 -9.25 2.75
C ILE A 54 -4.83 -8.99 1.25
N ASP A 55 -4.38 -9.88 0.36
CA ASP A 55 -4.69 -9.84 -1.07
C ASP A 55 -6.18 -10.11 -1.35
N GLN A 56 -6.84 -10.93 -0.54
CA GLN A 56 -8.29 -11.16 -0.64
C GLN A 56 -9.08 -9.93 -0.18
N VAL A 57 -8.65 -9.32 0.92
CA VAL A 57 -9.22 -8.04 1.40
C VAL A 57 -9.03 -6.95 0.33
N ALA A 58 -7.86 -6.88 -0.30
CA ALA A 58 -7.59 -5.96 -1.40
C ALA A 58 -8.49 -6.24 -2.62
N ALA A 59 -8.66 -7.49 -3.03
CA ALA A 59 -9.57 -7.86 -4.10
C ALA A 59 -11.01 -7.43 -3.78
N GLN A 60 -11.46 -7.62 -2.54
CA GLN A 60 -12.81 -7.26 -2.10
C GLN A 60 -13.07 -5.74 -2.16
N TYR A 61 -12.14 -4.92 -1.67
CA TYR A 61 -12.37 -3.48 -1.52
C TYR A 61 -11.79 -2.62 -2.64
N LEU A 62 -10.73 -3.08 -3.30
CA LEU A 62 -10.00 -2.35 -4.34
C LEU A 62 -10.22 -2.96 -5.74
N GLY A 63 -10.84 -4.14 -5.83
CA GLY A 63 -11.07 -4.86 -7.08
C GLY A 63 -9.83 -5.55 -7.66
N ASP A 64 -8.69 -5.46 -6.97
CA ASP A 64 -7.41 -5.99 -7.45
C ASP A 64 -6.56 -6.49 -6.26
N PRO A 65 -6.24 -7.80 -6.19
CA PRO A 65 -5.41 -8.36 -5.12
C PRO A 65 -3.98 -7.81 -5.11
N GLU A 66 -3.41 -7.41 -6.26
CA GLU A 66 -2.05 -6.87 -6.34
C GLU A 66 -1.94 -5.47 -5.72
N GLN A 67 -3.07 -4.81 -5.47
CA GLN A 67 -3.12 -3.49 -4.84
C GLN A 67 -3.18 -3.52 -3.31
N PHE A 68 -2.90 -4.66 -2.67
CA PHE A 68 -2.85 -4.80 -1.20
C PHE A 68 -1.92 -3.78 -0.51
N TRP A 69 -0.89 -3.30 -1.20
CA TRP A 69 0.04 -2.30 -0.68
C TRP A 69 -0.65 -0.98 -0.31
N ARG A 70 -1.78 -0.65 -0.93
CA ARG A 70 -2.59 0.53 -0.59
C ARG A 70 -3.22 0.39 0.80
N LEU A 71 -3.66 -0.82 1.16
CA LEU A 71 -4.16 -1.11 2.50
C LEU A 71 -3.03 -0.99 3.54
N CYS A 72 -1.82 -1.42 3.18
CA CYS A 72 -0.64 -1.25 4.03
C CYS A 72 -0.33 0.23 4.30
N ASP A 73 -0.33 1.05 3.24
CA ASP A 73 -0.08 2.48 3.34
C ASP A 73 -1.14 3.19 4.20
N ALA A 74 -2.42 2.87 3.99
CA ALA A 74 -3.53 3.45 4.75
C ALA A 74 -3.54 3.06 6.25
N ASN A 75 -2.88 1.96 6.63
CA ASN A 75 -2.89 1.42 7.99
C ASN A 75 -1.52 1.44 8.69
N ARG A 76 -0.50 2.09 8.10
CA ARG A 76 0.90 2.10 8.57
C ARG A 76 1.52 0.71 8.76
N ALA A 77 1.12 -0.28 7.96
CA ALA A 77 1.78 -1.58 8.00
C ALA A 77 3.03 -1.55 7.12
N LEU A 78 4.16 -1.94 7.72
CA LEU A 78 5.39 -2.13 6.96
C LEU A 78 5.35 -3.48 6.23
N ARG A 79 4.83 -4.50 6.91
CA ARG A 79 4.67 -5.86 6.38
C ARG A 79 3.20 -6.17 6.19
N PRO A 80 2.77 -6.74 5.04
CA PRO A 80 1.35 -6.96 4.76
C PRO A 80 0.66 -7.91 5.75
N GLU A 81 1.38 -8.91 6.26
CA GLU A 81 0.88 -9.88 7.22
C GLU A 81 0.46 -9.23 8.55
N GLU A 82 1.07 -8.09 8.94
CA GLU A 82 0.69 -7.33 10.14
C GLU A 82 -0.77 -6.87 10.06
N LEU A 83 -1.37 -6.74 8.87
CA LEU A 83 -2.76 -6.32 8.75
C LEU A 83 -3.75 -7.43 9.10
N VAL A 84 -3.37 -8.70 8.94
CA VAL A 84 -4.26 -9.84 9.10
C VAL A 84 -3.78 -10.85 10.14
N ASP A 85 -2.74 -10.50 10.91
CA ASP A 85 -2.12 -11.36 11.92
C ASP A 85 -3.02 -11.67 13.12
N ARG A 86 -4.03 -10.84 13.37
CA ARG A 86 -4.92 -10.95 14.52
C ARG A 86 -6.39 -10.74 14.09
N PRO A 87 -7.23 -11.79 14.20
CA PRO A 87 -8.68 -11.65 14.07
C PRO A 87 -9.24 -10.58 15.02
N GLY A 88 -10.25 -9.85 14.57
CA GLY A 88 -10.85 -8.71 15.28
C GLY A 88 -10.08 -7.39 15.14
N LYS A 89 -8.94 -7.36 14.44
CA LYS A 89 -8.24 -6.11 14.13
C LYS A 89 -9.06 -5.28 13.13
N LEU A 90 -9.16 -3.98 13.38
CA LEU A 90 -9.86 -3.06 12.48
C LEU A 90 -8.88 -2.43 11.49
N LEU A 91 -9.15 -2.63 10.21
CA LEU A 91 -8.43 -2.01 9.10
C LEU A 91 -9.23 -0.84 8.53
N ARG A 92 -8.54 0.27 8.29
CA ARG A 92 -9.09 1.40 7.53
C ARG A 92 -9.14 1.01 6.06
N ILE A 93 -10.34 1.04 5.49
CA ILE A 93 -10.54 1.02 4.05
C ILE A 93 -10.74 2.47 3.62
N THR A 94 -9.93 2.95 2.68
CA THR A 94 -9.86 4.38 2.34
C THR A 94 -9.95 4.62 0.85
N LEU A 95 -10.33 5.84 0.47
CA LEU A 95 -10.08 6.33 -0.89
C LEU A 95 -8.57 6.49 -1.13
N PRO A 96 -8.12 6.49 -2.40
CA PRO A 96 -6.77 6.95 -2.74
C PRO A 96 -6.52 8.36 -2.21
N GLU A 97 -5.26 8.66 -1.91
CA GLU A 97 -4.84 9.98 -1.46
C GLU A 97 -5.25 11.08 -2.46
N GLY A 98 -5.75 12.21 -1.95
CA GLY A 98 -6.16 13.36 -2.76
C GLY A 98 -7.61 13.34 -3.25
N LEU A 99 -8.33 12.22 -3.09
CA LEU A 99 -9.77 12.18 -3.30
C LEU A 99 -10.50 12.61 -2.01
N PRO A 100 -11.42 13.58 -2.08
CA PRO A 100 -12.21 13.98 -0.91
C PRO A 100 -13.12 12.82 -0.48
N GLY A 101 -13.25 12.65 0.85
CA GLY A 101 -14.29 11.79 1.41
C GLY A 101 -15.68 12.37 1.15
N VAL A 102 -16.69 11.53 1.19
CA VAL A 102 -18.08 12.02 1.23
C VAL A 102 -18.24 12.78 2.56
N PRO A 103 -18.67 14.04 2.57
CA PRO A 103 -18.99 14.73 3.81
C PRO A 103 -20.06 13.92 4.55
N ASP A 104 -19.90 13.76 5.87
CA ASP A 104 -20.91 13.12 6.71
C ASP A 104 -22.28 13.74 6.42
N ALA A 105 -23.24 12.90 6.00
CA ALA A 105 -24.64 13.28 5.72
C ALA A 105 -25.51 13.06 6.96
#